data_AF-A0AA95LHK6-F1
#
_entry.id   AF-A0AA95LHK6-F1
#
_cell.length_a   1.000
_cell.length_b   1.000
_cell.length_c   1.000
_cell.angle_alpha   90.00
_cell.angle_beta   90.00
_cell.angle_gamma   90.00
#
_symmetry.space_group_name_H-M   'P 1'
#
loop_
_entity.id
_entity.type
_entity.pdbx_description
1 polymer ?
#
loop_
_entity_poly.entity_id
_entity_poly.type
_entity_poly.pdbx_seq_one_letter_code
_entity_poly.pdbx_strand_id
1 'polypeptide(L)'
;MSENLNRVKLSQWDALLVESLRALGWSNEDILRKVAEGDLPVDESEYEFDYKQLATLQAEQPELFEQAVKTGYQIKYNTIRGIRSWIWVALGKEGELELEEGKEAVEVALTVAEKQRLAAVLSFGWQIESETKSADGDTSVYRIAPIGR
;
A
#
# COMPACT_ATOMS: atom_id res chain seq x y z
N MET A 1 15.22 -11.52 -7.76
CA MET A 1 14.69 -11.54 -6.38
C MET A 1 15.68 -10.85 -5.44
N SER A 2 15.74 -9.51 -5.41
CA SER A 2 16.60 -8.77 -4.46
C SER A 2 16.19 -7.29 -4.22
N GLU A 3 15.30 -6.68 -5.01
CA GLU A 3 15.01 -5.24 -4.90
C GLU A 3 14.26 -4.82 -3.61
N ASN A 4 13.54 -5.73 -2.94
CA ASN A 4 12.82 -5.40 -1.70
C ASN A 4 13.73 -5.25 -0.46
N LEU A 5 14.99 -5.69 -0.50
CA LEU A 5 15.90 -5.64 0.67
C LEU A 5 16.41 -4.22 0.99
N ASN A 6 16.30 -3.28 0.05
CA ASN A 6 16.83 -1.92 0.19
C ASN A 6 15.77 -0.84 0.44
N ARG A 7 14.48 -1.20 0.53
CA ARG A 7 13.43 -0.20 0.77
C ARG A 7 13.31 0.12 2.24
N VAL A 8 13.14 1.40 2.55
CA VAL A 8 12.76 1.83 3.90
C VAL A 8 11.41 1.23 4.29
N LYS A 9 11.20 1.09 5.60
CA LYS A 9 10.01 0.40 6.12
C LYS A 9 9.03 1.37 6.76
N LEU A 10 7.78 1.35 6.30
CA LEU A 10 6.68 2.10 6.88
C LEU A 10 5.77 1.20 7.72
N SER A 11 5.09 1.78 8.71
CA SER A 11 3.93 1.10 9.28
C SER A 11 2.85 0.94 8.19
N GLN A 12 1.91 0.01 8.37
CA GLN A 12 0.81 -0.15 7.42
C GLN A 12 -0.06 1.12 7.36
N TRP A 13 -0.18 1.84 8.47
CA TRP A 13 -0.94 3.09 8.53
C TRP A 13 -0.25 4.23 7.79
N ASP A 14 1.06 4.45 8.02
CA ASP A 14 1.82 5.49 7.30
C ASP A 14 1.81 5.24 5.79
N ALA A 15 1.89 3.97 5.38
CA ALA A 15 1.75 3.59 3.98
C ALA A 15 0.39 4.01 3.41
N LEU A 16 -0.72 3.74 4.13
CA LEU A 16 -2.06 4.17 3.70
C LEU A 16 -2.17 5.69 3.57
N LEU A 17 -1.63 6.45 4.54
CA LEU A 17 -1.63 7.92 4.50
C LEU A 17 -0.85 8.46 3.29
N VAL A 18 0.32 7.88 2.98
CA VAL A 18 1.10 8.27 1.80
C VAL A 18 0.33 7.97 0.51
N GLU A 19 -0.32 6.80 0.44
CA GLU A 19 -1.07 6.40 -0.74
C GLU A 19 -2.36 7.21 -0.94
N SER A 20 -3.03 7.61 0.14
CA SER A 20 -4.22 8.46 0.02
C SER A 20 -3.85 9.86 -0.50
N LEU A 21 -2.70 10.44 -0.09
CA LEU A 21 -2.21 11.68 -0.70
C LEU A 21 -1.89 11.51 -2.20
N ARG A 22 -1.33 10.37 -2.62
CA ARG A 22 -1.11 10.07 -4.05
C ARG A 22 -2.44 9.93 -4.80
N ALA A 23 -3.46 9.34 -4.18
CA ALA A 23 -4.79 9.21 -4.76
C ALA A 23 -5.48 10.58 -4.97
N LEU A 24 -5.12 11.60 -4.17
CA LEU A 24 -5.49 13.00 -4.39
C LEU A 24 -4.69 13.68 -5.52
N GLY A 25 -3.81 12.94 -6.21
CA GLY A 25 -3.01 13.44 -7.33
C GLY A 25 -1.75 14.18 -6.92
N TRP A 26 -1.31 14.09 -5.66
CA TRP A 26 -0.10 14.77 -5.23
C TRP A 26 1.16 14.11 -5.78
N SER A 27 2.06 14.94 -6.30
CA SER A 27 3.40 14.51 -6.70
C SER A 27 4.27 14.15 -5.49
N ASN A 28 5.39 13.47 -5.71
CA ASN A 28 6.34 13.19 -4.63
C ASN A 28 6.86 14.49 -3.99
N GLU A 29 7.14 15.50 -4.83
CA GLU A 29 7.59 16.82 -4.40
C GLU A 29 6.52 17.55 -3.58
N ASP A 30 5.26 17.47 -3.99
CA ASP A 30 4.15 18.05 -3.23
C ASP A 30 3.95 17.37 -1.89
N ILE A 31 3.99 16.02 -1.83
CA ILE A 31 3.89 15.29 -0.57
C ILE A 31 4.97 15.76 0.40
N LEU A 32 6.23 15.80 -0.04
CA LEU A 32 7.35 16.20 0.82
C LEU A 32 7.23 17.65 1.31
N ARG A 33 6.95 18.58 0.40
CA ARG A 33 6.83 20.00 0.73
C ARG A 33 5.64 20.27 1.64
N LYS A 34 4.44 19.83 1.25
CA LYS A 34 3.20 20.13 1.96
C LYS A 34 3.15 19.47 3.34
N VAL A 35 3.66 18.24 3.47
CA VAL A 35 3.76 17.58 4.78
C VAL A 35 4.72 18.31 5.70
N ALA A 36 5.87 18.80 5.19
CA ALA A 36 6.81 19.60 5.98
C ALA A 36 6.25 20.97 6.37
N GLU A 37 5.44 21.58 5.51
CA GLU A 37 4.77 22.87 5.76
C GLU A 37 3.50 22.74 6.64
N GLY A 38 3.00 21.51 6.86
CA GLY A 38 1.73 21.27 7.52
C GLY A 38 0.50 21.66 6.70
N ASP A 39 0.67 21.87 5.38
CA ASP A 39 -0.40 22.13 4.41
C ASP A 39 -1.11 20.82 4.05
N LEU A 40 -1.84 20.27 5.01
CA LEU A 40 -2.45 18.94 4.92
C LEU A 40 -3.95 19.05 4.62
N PRO A 41 -4.50 18.16 3.77
CA PRO A 41 -5.92 18.16 3.48
C PRO A 41 -6.71 17.68 4.71
N VAL A 42 -8.01 18.01 4.72
CA VAL A 42 -8.97 17.34 5.60
C VAL A 42 -9.45 16.10 4.86
N ASP A 43 -9.41 14.95 5.53
CA ASP A 43 -9.96 13.73 4.95
C ASP A 43 -11.48 13.70 5.14
N GLU A 44 -12.21 13.51 4.05
CA GLU A 44 -13.67 13.33 4.05
C GLU A 44 -14.07 11.89 3.67
N SER A 45 -13.09 10.98 3.62
CA SER A 45 -13.31 9.57 3.31
C SER A 45 -13.77 8.80 4.55
N GLU A 46 -14.27 7.58 4.34
CA GLU A 46 -14.65 6.67 5.44
C GLU A 46 -13.47 6.26 6.35
N TYR A 47 -12.23 6.49 5.90
CA TYR A 47 -11.02 6.16 6.66
C TYR A 47 -10.62 7.23 7.67
N GLU A 48 -11.17 8.44 7.56
CA GLU A 48 -10.86 9.59 8.44
C GLU A 48 -9.35 9.78 8.66
N PHE A 49 -8.59 9.81 7.56
CA PHE A 49 -7.12 9.88 7.62
C PHE A 49 -6.62 11.14 8.34
N ASP A 50 -5.93 10.94 9.48
CA ASP A 50 -5.21 12.00 10.16
C ASP A 50 -3.80 12.18 9.58
N TYR A 51 -3.70 13.04 8.56
CA TYR A 51 -2.45 13.34 7.88
C TYR A 51 -1.39 14.00 8.77
N LYS A 52 -1.74 14.53 9.95
CA LYS A 52 -0.75 15.11 10.88
C LYS A 52 0.29 14.09 11.32
N GLN A 53 -0.07 12.80 11.29
CA GLN A 53 0.87 11.71 11.56
C GLN A 53 2.04 11.69 10.57
N LEU A 54 1.82 12.06 9.30
CA LEU A 54 2.92 12.18 8.34
C LEU A 54 3.82 13.38 8.64
N ALA A 55 3.27 14.48 9.15
CA ALA A 55 4.09 15.62 9.58
C ALA A 55 4.97 15.25 10.79
N THR A 56 4.43 14.48 11.74
CA THR A 56 5.22 13.90 12.84
C THR A 56 6.33 12.98 12.31
N LEU A 57 6.00 12.06 11.39
CA LEU A 57 6.98 11.15 10.79
C LEU A 57 8.09 11.91 10.05
N GLN A 58 7.74 12.94 9.27
CA GLN A 58 8.68 13.81 8.59
C GLN A 58 9.58 14.58 9.56
N ALA A 59 9.05 15.06 10.69
CA ALA A 59 9.83 15.78 11.69
C ALA A 59 10.79 14.88 12.46
N GLU A 60 10.36 13.65 12.79
CA GLU A 60 11.17 12.70 13.58
C GLU A 60 12.17 11.92 12.72
N GLN A 61 11.79 11.56 11.49
CA GLN A 61 12.56 10.67 10.60
C GLN A 61 12.55 11.18 9.13
N PRO A 62 13.08 12.38 8.85
CA PRO A 62 12.98 13.03 7.55
C PRO A 62 13.60 12.21 6.40
N GLU A 63 14.77 11.60 6.62
CA GLU A 63 15.44 10.78 5.60
C GLU A 63 14.63 9.53 5.24
N LEU A 64 13.96 8.92 6.22
CA LEU A 64 13.11 7.75 6.01
C LEU A 64 11.86 8.14 5.24
N PHE A 65 11.20 9.24 5.61
CA PHE A 65 10.01 9.72 4.91
C PHE A 65 10.33 10.10 3.46
N GLU A 66 11.42 10.84 3.25
CA GLU A 66 11.87 11.22 1.90
C GLU A 66 12.14 10.00 1.02
N GLN A 67 12.87 9.01 1.54
CA GLN A 67 13.13 7.76 0.82
C GLN A 67 11.84 7.01 0.51
N ALA A 68 10.90 6.92 1.46
CA ALA A 68 9.64 6.22 1.27
C ALA A 68 8.80 6.86 0.15
N VAL A 69 8.75 8.20 0.09
CA VAL A 69 8.00 8.93 -0.92
C VAL A 69 8.69 8.86 -2.29
N LYS A 70 10.01 9.04 -2.38
CA LYS A 70 10.72 9.09 -3.67
C LYS A 70 11.00 7.72 -4.28
N THR A 71 11.41 6.77 -3.46
CA THR A 71 11.95 5.47 -3.90
C THR A 71 11.02 4.29 -3.60
N GLY A 72 9.92 4.55 -2.89
CA GLY A 72 8.99 3.55 -2.40
C GLY A 72 9.40 2.97 -1.05
N TYR A 73 8.55 2.09 -0.53
CA TYR A 73 8.68 1.52 0.80
C TYR A 73 8.27 0.05 0.80
N GLN A 74 8.60 -0.64 1.90
CA GLN A 74 8.00 -1.91 2.29
C GLN A 74 7.21 -1.72 3.58
N ILE A 75 6.06 -2.38 3.71
CA ILE A 75 5.27 -2.37 4.94
C ILE A 75 5.92 -3.31 5.96
N LYS A 76 6.09 -2.84 7.21
CA LYS A 76 6.70 -3.62 8.31
C LYS A 76 5.92 -4.90 8.60
N TYR A 77 4.61 -4.77 8.78
CA TYR A 77 3.68 -5.85 9.08
C TYR A 77 2.37 -5.58 8.37
N ASN A 78 1.81 -6.59 7.71
CA ASN A 78 0.50 -6.50 7.09
C ASN A 78 -0.50 -7.35 7.86
N THR A 79 -1.73 -6.82 8.01
CA THR A 79 -2.92 -7.62 8.24
C THR A 79 -3.65 -7.87 6.93
N ILE A 80 -4.49 -8.92 6.86
CA ILE A 80 -5.29 -9.21 5.65
C ILE A 80 -6.20 -8.04 5.28
N ARG A 81 -6.88 -7.45 6.29
CA ARG A 81 -7.77 -6.29 6.08
C ARG A 81 -6.98 -5.08 5.62
N GLY A 82 -5.80 -4.84 6.17
CA GLY A 82 -4.97 -3.73 5.75
C GLY A 82 -4.35 -3.91 4.36
N ILE A 83 -4.17 -5.15 3.87
CA ILE A 83 -3.80 -5.41 2.47
C ILE A 83 -4.96 -4.99 1.57
N ARG A 84 -6.20 -5.42 1.88
CA ARG A 84 -7.39 -4.97 1.16
C ARG A 84 -7.50 -3.44 1.16
N SER A 85 -7.33 -2.79 2.31
CA SER A 85 -7.38 -1.32 2.40
C SER A 85 -6.29 -0.67 1.55
N TRP A 86 -5.07 -1.22 1.54
CA TRP A 86 -3.99 -0.67 0.70
C TRP A 86 -4.31 -0.81 -0.78
N ILE A 87 -4.85 -1.96 -1.21
CA ILE A 87 -5.27 -2.19 -2.60
C ILE A 87 -6.35 -1.17 -3.01
N TRP A 88 -7.34 -0.94 -2.14
CA TRP A 88 -8.38 0.05 -2.37
C TRP A 88 -7.81 1.46 -2.50
N VAL A 89 -7.03 1.92 -1.52
CA VAL A 89 -6.50 3.29 -1.47
C VAL A 89 -5.50 3.55 -2.59
N ALA A 90 -4.56 2.62 -2.82
CA ALA A 90 -3.47 2.84 -3.75
C ALA A 90 -3.86 2.59 -5.22
N LEU A 91 -4.82 1.69 -5.47
CA LEU A 91 -5.15 1.20 -6.82
C LEU A 91 -6.61 1.45 -7.21
N GLY A 92 -7.48 1.85 -6.28
CA GLY A 92 -8.91 2.01 -6.53
C GLY A 92 -9.61 0.68 -6.86
N LYS A 93 -9.09 -0.45 -6.35
CA LYS A 93 -9.62 -1.79 -6.64
C LYS A 93 -10.27 -2.37 -5.39
N GLU A 94 -11.46 -2.94 -5.57
CA GLU A 94 -12.12 -3.68 -4.51
C GLU A 94 -11.59 -5.11 -4.48
N GLY A 95 -11.01 -5.51 -3.35
CA GLY A 95 -10.63 -6.89 -3.08
C GLY A 95 -11.68 -7.63 -2.27
N GLU A 96 -11.95 -8.87 -2.63
CA GLU A 96 -12.80 -9.80 -1.87
C GLU A 96 -12.00 -10.40 -0.71
N LEU A 97 -12.60 -10.45 0.48
CA LEU A 97 -11.94 -10.98 1.69
C LEU A 97 -12.47 -12.37 2.01
N GLU A 98 -11.58 -13.35 2.01
CA GLU A 98 -11.82 -14.65 2.64
C GLU A 98 -11.26 -14.61 4.07
N LEU A 99 -12.11 -14.92 5.05
CA LEU A 99 -11.75 -14.92 6.48
C LEU A 99 -11.96 -16.29 7.14
N GLU A 100 -12.21 -17.33 6.33
CA GLU A 100 -12.25 -18.69 6.84
C GLU A 100 -10.86 -19.06 7.39
N GLU A 101 -10.84 -19.64 8.59
CA GLU A 101 -9.60 -20.05 9.24
C GLU A 101 -8.82 -21.05 8.37
N GLY A 102 -7.58 -20.72 8.04
CA GLY A 102 -6.72 -21.53 7.18
C GLY A 102 -6.82 -21.19 5.69
N LYS A 103 -7.74 -20.31 5.28
CA LYS A 103 -7.92 -19.86 3.89
C LYS A 103 -7.91 -18.34 3.74
N GLU A 104 -7.42 -17.61 4.72
CA GLU A 104 -7.50 -16.16 4.72
C GLU A 104 -6.76 -15.55 3.53
N ALA A 105 -7.49 -14.78 2.72
CA ALA A 105 -6.95 -14.21 1.50
C ALA A 105 -7.67 -12.93 1.11
N VAL A 106 -6.99 -12.14 0.26
CA VAL A 106 -7.61 -11.08 -0.54
C VAL A 106 -7.55 -11.50 -1.99
N GLU A 107 -8.69 -11.59 -2.66
CA GLU A 107 -8.76 -11.82 -4.10
C GLU A 107 -9.06 -10.51 -4.82
N VAL A 108 -8.28 -10.19 -5.86
CA VAL A 108 -8.46 -8.96 -6.63
C VAL A 108 -7.96 -9.09 -8.06
N ALA A 109 -8.68 -8.49 -9.00
CA ALA A 109 -8.26 -8.36 -10.39
C ALA A 109 -7.26 -7.21 -10.55
N LEU A 110 -6.03 -7.51 -10.97
CA LEU A 110 -4.96 -6.53 -11.18
C LEU A 110 -4.32 -6.70 -12.56
N THR A 111 -3.80 -5.59 -13.10
CA THR A 111 -2.79 -5.62 -14.17
C THR A 111 -1.45 -6.10 -13.65
N VAL A 112 -0.53 -6.44 -14.55
CA VAL A 112 0.84 -6.84 -14.17
C VAL A 112 1.57 -5.74 -13.39
N ALA A 113 1.39 -4.47 -13.78
CA ALA A 113 2.02 -3.33 -13.12
C ALA A 113 1.49 -3.11 -11.70
N GLU A 114 0.17 -3.20 -11.52
CA GLU A 114 -0.48 -3.11 -10.21
C GLU A 114 -0.03 -4.25 -9.28
N LYS A 115 0.02 -5.49 -9.81
CA LYS A 115 0.54 -6.65 -9.06
C LYS A 115 1.98 -6.46 -8.63
N GLN A 116 2.83 -5.92 -9.50
CA GLN A 116 4.22 -5.62 -9.17
C GLN A 116 4.33 -4.56 -8.08
N ARG A 117 3.50 -3.51 -8.15
CA ARG A 117 3.43 -2.45 -7.14
C ARG A 117 3.02 -3.02 -5.77
N LEU A 118 1.98 -3.86 -5.73
CA LEU A 118 1.54 -4.54 -4.51
C LEU A 118 2.64 -5.45 -3.95
N ALA A 119 3.26 -6.30 -4.78
CA ALA A 119 4.34 -7.19 -4.37
C ALA A 119 5.53 -6.44 -3.73
N ALA A 120 5.76 -5.21 -4.17
CA ALA A 120 6.89 -4.41 -3.73
C ALA A 120 6.65 -3.70 -2.39
N VAL A 121 5.40 -3.64 -1.89
CA VAL A 121 5.06 -3.08 -0.58
C VAL A 121 4.75 -4.15 0.46
N LEU A 122 4.41 -5.38 0.05
CA LEU A 122 4.07 -6.45 0.99
C LEU A 122 5.25 -6.79 1.91
N SER A 123 4.91 -7.00 3.19
CA SER A 123 5.78 -7.62 4.18
C SER A 123 6.10 -9.08 3.80
N PHE A 124 7.24 -9.59 4.27
CA PHE A 124 7.77 -10.90 3.84
C PHE A 124 6.87 -12.12 4.08
N GLY A 125 5.89 -12.02 4.99
CA GLY A 125 5.00 -13.13 5.34
C GLY A 125 3.85 -13.38 4.37
N TRP A 126 3.83 -12.70 3.22
CA TRP A 126 2.72 -12.70 2.26
C TRP A 126 3.19 -13.07 0.86
N GLN A 127 2.34 -13.78 0.13
CA GLN A 127 2.54 -14.13 -1.27
C GLN A 127 1.36 -13.70 -2.13
N ILE A 128 1.64 -13.55 -3.43
CA ILE A 128 0.63 -13.25 -4.45
C ILE A 128 0.61 -14.44 -5.42
N GLU A 129 -0.46 -15.22 -5.36
CA GLU A 129 -0.74 -16.36 -6.22
C GLU A 129 -1.62 -15.92 -7.40
N SER A 130 -1.44 -16.53 -8.57
CA SER A 130 -2.25 -16.23 -9.75
C SER A 130 -3.40 -17.22 -9.87
N GLU A 131 -4.62 -16.71 -9.91
CA GLU A 131 -5.84 -17.52 -9.98
C GLU A 131 -6.62 -17.10 -11.22
N THR A 132 -6.16 -17.55 -12.39
CA THR A 132 -6.85 -17.39 -13.69
C THR A 132 -6.73 -16.00 -14.36
N LYS A 133 -6.68 -16.00 -15.70
CA LYS A 133 -6.77 -14.78 -16.52
C LYS A 133 -8.19 -14.24 -16.46
N SER A 134 -8.36 -12.93 -16.22
CA SER A 134 -9.66 -12.29 -16.38
C SER A 134 -10.08 -12.29 -17.85
N ALA A 135 -11.40 -12.24 -18.10
CA ALA A 135 -11.98 -12.24 -19.44
C ALA A 135 -11.51 -11.07 -20.34
N ASP A 136 -11.04 -9.97 -19.73
CA ASP A 136 -10.64 -8.73 -20.40
C ASP A 136 -9.17 -8.68 -20.86
N GLY A 137 -8.42 -9.78 -20.80
CA GLY A 137 -7.10 -9.94 -21.43
C GLY A 137 -5.92 -9.22 -20.76
N ASP A 138 -6.14 -8.03 -20.16
CA ASP A 138 -5.10 -7.19 -19.54
C ASP A 138 -5.00 -7.31 -18.01
N THR A 139 -5.98 -7.97 -17.38
CA THR A 139 -6.00 -8.21 -15.93
C THR A 139 -6.03 -9.71 -15.62
N SER A 140 -5.55 -10.07 -14.44
CA SER A 140 -5.66 -11.42 -13.88
C SER A 140 -6.14 -11.32 -12.44
N VAL A 141 -6.91 -12.32 -11.99
CA VAL A 141 -7.29 -12.40 -10.59
C VAL A 141 -6.09 -12.96 -9.83
N TYR A 142 -5.71 -12.25 -8.77
CA TYR A 142 -4.62 -12.62 -7.89
C TYR A 142 -5.16 -12.83 -6.49
N ARG A 143 -4.63 -13.86 -5.84
CA ARG A 143 -4.93 -14.22 -4.46
C ARG A 143 -3.74 -13.86 -3.58
N ILE A 144 -3.96 -13.02 -2.58
CA ILE A 144 -2.94 -12.59 -1.62
C ILE A 144 -3.16 -13.28 -0.29
N ALA A 145 -2.24 -14.15 0.10
CA ALA A 145 -2.36 -15.02 1.27
C ALA A 145 -1.05 -15.08 2.09
N PRO A 146 -1.10 -15.50 3.36
CA PRO A 146 0.10 -15.74 4.15
C PRO A 146 0.97 -16.87 3.56
N ILE A 147 2.29 -16.76 3.67
CA ILE A 147 3.20 -17.86 3.29
C ILE A 147 3.12 -18.97 4.33
N GLY A 148 2.76 -20.18 3.90
CA GLY A 148 2.92 -21.41 4.68
C GLY A 148 1.82 -21.67 5.71
N ARG A 149 0.62 -22.01 5.23
CA ARG A 149 -0.37 -22.76 6.01
C ARG A 149 -0.65 -24.10 5.36
#